data_AF-A0A6V8CAU5-F1
#
_entry.id   AF-A0A6V8CAU5-F1
#
_cell.length_a   1.000
_cell.length_b   1.000
_cell.length_c   1.000
_cell.angle_alpha   90.00
_cell.angle_beta   90.00
_cell.angle_gamma   90.00
#
_symmetry.space_group_name_H-M   'P 1'
#
loop_
_entity.id
_entity.type
_entity.pdbx_description
1 polymer ?
#
loop_
_entity_poly.entity_id
_entity_poly.type
_entity_poly.pdbx_seq_one_letter_code
_entity_poly.pdbx_strand_id
1 'polypeptide(L)'
;MADTDGDGLRDGIEVMGWEILVVNVGVQRIIVTSDPGLYDTDADGLSDFVEFSELCDTGSNASNPDTDGDGLGDQAEALSGFTWEGESYFTDACMFDTDNDGLEDGEEVIAGQDNFLTHANNSDTDDDGLKDGNEVLFVPRPFQKPTNPLINDTDADGMLDGWEMQVKSAEDNTNSHSLWVAASSWSRPGCEATQTNNCLMEPGGYVWQNYLGGFVLEAKYEIWEMNLSGFSIPANALCDGCSGRWALDPSLDSLADANYDVDNDSLMNSAEAPDRWNTNPVDDDTDEDELPDGWEVRYSQLALERGLVDNLSIASSGARGVMDPSMQDSDLDGITDGQEDPDRDGLNRSGLVKKYCPGYDDPTNSQCHINPDTPDGVRFYDNLENYTNFEEFQNGTDPVTNDTDGDEWNDGPEVYYQDHDQDGMATGWEYHFEFDPYDSADRMVDTDGDGHVNYCEYKWDTNPRNPLSFPGQGQLCDPFAE
;
A
#
# COMPACT_ATOMS: atom_id res chain seq x y z
N MET A 1 -8.28 -64.23 -6.75
CA MET A 1 -7.37 -63.66 -7.76
C MET A 1 -5.97 -63.93 -7.26
N ALA A 2 -5.03 -64.19 -8.15
CA ALA A 2 -3.64 -64.43 -7.77
C ALA A 2 -2.98 -63.10 -7.37
N ASP A 3 -1.94 -63.25 -6.56
CA ASP A 3 -0.99 -62.28 -6.01
C ASP A 3 0.30 -63.12 -5.97
N THR A 4 1.08 -63.03 -7.04
CA THR A 4 2.08 -64.03 -7.44
C THR A 4 3.40 -63.90 -6.67
N ASP A 5 3.75 -62.67 -6.32
CA ASP A 5 4.93 -62.22 -5.59
C ASP A 5 4.63 -61.96 -4.09
N GLY A 6 3.36 -61.75 -3.73
CA GLY A 6 2.89 -61.71 -2.34
C GLY A 6 3.01 -60.35 -1.67
N ASP A 7 3.04 -59.27 -2.45
CA ASP A 7 3.15 -57.88 -1.97
C ASP A 7 1.82 -57.31 -1.46
N GLY A 8 0.69 -57.93 -1.85
CA GLY A 8 -0.66 -57.54 -1.47
C GLY A 8 -1.44 -56.84 -2.59
N LEU A 9 -0.77 -56.45 -3.68
CA LEU A 9 -1.39 -56.07 -4.93
C LEU A 9 -1.85 -57.35 -5.65
N ARG A 10 -2.78 -57.22 -6.60
CA ARG A 10 -3.31 -58.39 -7.31
C ARG A 10 -2.77 -58.37 -8.72
N ASP A 11 -2.34 -59.54 -9.23
CA ASP A 11 -1.85 -59.70 -10.61
C ASP A 11 -2.76 -59.06 -11.68
N GLY A 12 -4.07 -59.05 -11.42
CA GLY A 12 -5.03 -58.43 -12.31
C GLY A 12 -4.93 -56.90 -12.37
N ILE A 13 -4.68 -56.23 -11.24
CA ILE A 13 -4.50 -54.78 -11.15
C ILE A 13 -3.17 -54.39 -11.77
N GLU A 14 -2.09 -55.10 -11.45
CA GLU A 14 -0.73 -54.86 -11.95
C GLU A 14 -0.68 -54.86 -13.49
N VAL A 15 -1.34 -55.85 -14.11
CA VAL A 15 -1.38 -55.99 -15.57
C VAL A 15 -2.41 -55.07 -16.24
N MET A 16 -3.55 -54.80 -15.59
CA MET A 16 -4.56 -53.88 -16.15
C MET A 16 -4.15 -52.41 -16.01
N GLY A 17 -3.31 -52.13 -15.02
CA GLY A 17 -2.87 -50.82 -14.61
C GLY A 17 -3.92 -50.01 -13.86
N TRP A 18 -3.46 -48.93 -13.25
CA TRP A 18 -4.25 -47.90 -12.58
C TRP A 18 -3.84 -46.52 -13.09
N GLU A 19 -4.69 -45.52 -12.90
CA GLU A 19 -4.40 -44.13 -13.27
C GLU A 19 -3.87 -43.39 -12.05
N ILE A 20 -2.73 -42.72 -12.20
CA ILE A 20 -2.17 -41.80 -11.22
C ILE A 20 -2.14 -40.37 -11.77
N LEU A 21 -2.02 -39.40 -10.86
CA LEU A 21 -1.82 -37.99 -11.14
C LEU A 21 -0.42 -37.60 -10.68
N VAL A 22 0.38 -37.05 -11.59
CA VAL A 22 1.74 -36.56 -11.34
C VAL A 22 1.81 -35.09 -11.72
N VAL A 23 2.45 -34.29 -10.89
CA VAL A 23 2.74 -32.87 -11.15
C VAL A 23 4.22 -32.77 -11.54
N ASN A 24 4.49 -32.56 -12.82
CA ASN A 24 5.82 -32.28 -13.36
C ASN A 24 5.66 -31.21 -14.44
N VAL A 25 5.98 -29.96 -14.08
CA VAL A 25 5.75 -28.74 -14.90
C VAL A 25 4.33 -28.74 -15.51
N GLY A 26 3.35 -29.03 -14.65
CA GLY A 26 1.94 -29.21 -14.99
C GLY A 26 1.37 -30.56 -14.55
N VAL A 27 0.04 -30.70 -14.61
CA VAL A 27 -0.66 -31.90 -14.11
C VAL A 27 -0.83 -32.94 -15.22
N GLN A 28 -0.29 -34.14 -15.03
CA GLN A 28 -0.37 -35.25 -15.96
C GLN A 28 -1.10 -36.45 -15.34
N ARG A 29 -1.89 -37.16 -16.16
CA ARG A 29 -2.49 -38.44 -15.79
C ARG A 29 -1.82 -39.55 -16.56
N ILE A 30 -1.24 -40.50 -15.86
CA ILE A 30 -0.53 -41.63 -16.47
C ILE A 30 -1.13 -42.95 -16.00
N ILE A 31 -1.10 -43.95 -16.88
CA ILE A 31 -1.51 -45.32 -16.53
C ILE A 31 -0.24 -46.09 -16.16
N VAL A 32 -0.18 -46.53 -14.91
CA VAL A 32 0.93 -47.30 -14.35
C VAL A 32 0.57 -48.78 -14.40
N THR A 33 1.55 -49.62 -14.71
CA THR A 33 1.46 -51.08 -14.67
C THR A 33 2.71 -51.61 -14.00
N SER A 34 2.62 -52.68 -13.24
CA SER A 34 3.79 -53.28 -12.58
C SER A 34 3.93 -54.79 -12.94
N ASP A 35 5.05 -55.42 -12.58
CA ASP A 35 5.32 -56.84 -12.87
C ASP A 35 4.85 -57.75 -11.73
N PRO A 36 3.79 -58.56 -11.92
CA PRO A 36 3.24 -59.44 -10.87
C PRO A 36 4.19 -60.53 -10.38
N GLY A 37 5.35 -60.69 -11.00
CA GLY A 37 6.41 -61.57 -10.53
C GLY A 37 7.39 -60.92 -9.55
N LEU A 38 7.31 -59.61 -9.34
CA LEU A 38 8.27 -58.80 -8.58
C LEU A 38 7.57 -58.02 -7.48
N TYR A 39 8.06 -58.19 -6.26
CA TYR A 39 7.59 -57.46 -5.07
C TYR A 39 7.75 -55.93 -5.16
N ASP A 40 8.68 -55.49 -6.00
CA ASP A 40 9.15 -54.13 -6.20
C ASP A 40 9.66 -54.09 -7.65
N THR A 41 8.86 -53.51 -8.54
CA THR A 41 9.04 -53.62 -9.99
C THR A 41 10.20 -52.77 -10.52
N ASP A 42 10.44 -51.57 -9.96
CA ASP A 42 11.51 -50.67 -10.39
C ASP A 42 12.74 -50.64 -9.47
N ALA A 43 12.69 -51.40 -8.37
CA ALA A 43 13.76 -51.64 -7.42
C ALA A 43 14.21 -50.40 -6.64
N ASP A 44 13.28 -49.49 -6.35
CA ASP A 44 13.51 -48.27 -5.55
C ASP A 44 13.43 -48.53 -4.03
N GLY A 45 12.84 -49.66 -3.63
CA GLY A 45 12.67 -50.09 -2.24
C GLY A 45 11.26 -49.93 -1.68
N LEU A 46 10.29 -49.45 -2.46
CA LEU A 46 8.86 -49.53 -2.21
C LEU A 46 8.29 -50.80 -2.88
N SER A 47 7.17 -51.31 -2.38
CA SER A 47 6.48 -52.42 -3.04
C SER A 47 5.37 -51.89 -3.94
N ASP A 48 5.06 -52.58 -5.03
CA ASP A 48 4.02 -52.14 -5.97
C ASP A 48 2.67 -51.84 -5.27
N PHE A 49 2.31 -52.59 -4.22
CA PHE A 49 1.15 -52.31 -3.37
C PHE A 49 1.20 -50.97 -2.62
N VAL A 50 2.36 -50.58 -2.10
CA VAL A 50 2.59 -49.34 -1.34
C VAL A 50 2.47 -48.16 -2.30
N GLU A 51 3.10 -48.25 -3.46
CA GLU A 51 2.99 -47.23 -4.51
C GLU A 51 1.57 -47.12 -5.05
N PHE A 52 0.84 -48.23 -5.16
CA PHE A 52 -0.56 -48.21 -5.59
C PHE A 52 -1.53 -47.58 -4.56
N SER A 53 -1.27 -47.72 -3.26
CA SER A 53 -2.30 -47.49 -2.23
C SER A 53 -1.92 -46.64 -1.02
N GLU A 54 -0.63 -46.40 -0.79
CA GLU A 54 -0.10 -45.69 0.38
C GLU A 54 0.66 -44.41 0.00
N LEU A 55 1.24 -44.31 -1.20
CA LEU A 55 1.87 -43.08 -1.71
C LEU A 55 0.90 -42.24 -2.56
N CYS A 56 0.92 -40.93 -2.35
CA CYS A 56 0.11 -39.93 -3.06
C CYS A 56 -1.41 -40.18 -3.02
N ASP A 57 -2.22 -39.21 -3.43
CA ASP A 57 -3.69 -39.36 -3.42
C ASP A 57 -4.22 -40.41 -4.40
N THR A 58 -3.45 -40.72 -5.45
CA THR A 58 -3.83 -41.67 -6.51
C THR A 58 -2.84 -42.81 -6.73
N GLY A 59 -1.80 -42.91 -5.92
CA GLY A 59 -0.65 -43.78 -6.14
C GLY A 59 0.53 -43.07 -6.81
N SER A 60 1.75 -43.58 -6.59
CA SER A 60 2.97 -43.27 -7.33
C SER A 60 3.22 -44.31 -8.44
N ASN A 61 4.34 -44.20 -9.17
CA ASN A 61 4.63 -44.98 -10.35
C ASN A 61 5.54 -46.18 -10.05
N ALA A 62 4.93 -47.35 -9.77
CA ALA A 62 5.56 -48.67 -9.57
C ALA A 62 6.36 -49.25 -10.76
N SER A 63 6.85 -48.43 -11.66
CA SER A 63 7.75 -48.80 -12.75
C SER A 63 8.77 -47.71 -13.05
N ASN A 64 8.80 -46.65 -12.24
CA ASN A 64 9.72 -45.54 -12.33
C ASN A 64 10.08 -45.06 -10.92
N PRO A 65 11.34 -45.21 -10.49
CA PRO A 65 11.78 -44.99 -9.09
C PRO A 65 11.80 -43.51 -8.65
N ASP A 66 11.27 -42.62 -9.49
CA ASP A 66 11.28 -41.14 -9.40
C ASP A 66 10.07 -40.66 -10.20
N THR A 67 8.91 -40.62 -9.54
CA THR A 67 7.59 -40.51 -10.17
C THR A 67 7.38 -39.16 -10.82
N ASP A 68 7.77 -38.08 -10.16
CA ASP A 68 7.64 -36.71 -10.65
C ASP A 68 8.87 -36.17 -11.36
N GLY A 69 10.02 -36.83 -11.28
CA GLY A 69 11.19 -36.55 -12.11
C GLY A 69 12.02 -35.34 -11.67
N ASP A 70 11.94 -34.97 -10.39
CA ASP A 70 12.69 -33.85 -9.79
C ASP A 70 14.14 -34.25 -9.41
N GLY A 71 14.47 -35.54 -9.49
CA GLY A 71 15.79 -36.09 -9.19
C GLY A 71 15.96 -36.63 -7.77
N LEU A 72 14.92 -36.56 -6.94
CA LEU A 72 14.73 -37.39 -5.77
C LEU A 72 14.07 -38.72 -6.20
N GLY A 73 13.83 -39.62 -5.27
CA GLY A 73 13.19 -40.90 -5.60
C GLY A 73 12.13 -41.20 -4.59
N ASP A 74 11.06 -41.87 -5.03
CA ASP A 74 9.82 -42.02 -4.25
C ASP A 74 10.08 -42.54 -2.83
N GLN A 75 10.98 -43.51 -2.69
CA GLN A 75 11.40 -44.06 -1.40
C GLN A 75 12.11 -43.05 -0.49
N ALA A 76 12.92 -42.16 -1.06
CA ALA A 76 13.63 -41.12 -0.32
C ALA A 76 12.64 -40.07 0.21
N GLU A 77 11.71 -39.66 -0.64
CA GLU A 77 10.74 -38.60 -0.37
C GLU A 77 9.64 -39.02 0.59
N ALA A 78 9.08 -40.23 0.42
CA ALA A 78 7.94 -40.68 1.20
C ALA A 78 8.31 -41.45 2.49
N LEU A 79 9.50 -42.06 2.55
CA LEU A 79 9.82 -43.03 3.61
C LEU A 79 11.13 -42.73 4.36
N SER A 80 12.20 -42.40 3.63
CA SER A 80 13.48 -42.06 4.28
C SER A 80 13.46 -40.66 4.89
N GLY A 81 12.83 -39.72 4.18
CA GLY A 81 12.79 -38.30 4.50
C GLY A 81 14.16 -37.63 4.43
N PHE A 82 14.12 -36.32 4.64
CA PHE A 82 15.27 -35.43 4.68
C PHE A 82 15.44 -34.86 6.09
N THR A 83 16.46 -34.03 6.31
CA THR A 83 16.70 -33.43 7.63
C THR A 83 17.12 -31.99 7.47
N TRP A 84 16.34 -31.09 8.07
CA TRP A 84 16.60 -29.66 8.14
C TRP A 84 16.73 -29.25 9.61
N GLU A 85 17.83 -28.59 9.98
CA GLU A 85 18.15 -28.20 11.36
C GLU A 85 18.03 -29.30 12.44
N GLY A 86 18.04 -30.58 12.05
CA GLY A 86 17.92 -31.72 12.96
C GLY A 86 16.51 -32.29 13.10
N GLU A 87 15.50 -31.70 12.43
CA GLU A 87 14.15 -32.23 12.31
C GLU A 87 13.98 -32.93 10.95
N SER A 88 13.23 -34.04 10.94
CA SER A 88 12.96 -34.78 9.71
C SER A 88 11.72 -34.23 9.01
N TYR A 89 11.81 -34.07 7.70
CA TYR A 89 10.71 -33.67 6.83
C TYR A 89 10.67 -34.58 5.59
N PHE A 90 9.59 -34.47 4.82
CA PHE A 90 9.31 -35.29 3.65
C PHE A 90 8.80 -34.36 2.54
N THR A 91 9.03 -34.76 1.29
CA THR A 91 8.49 -34.15 0.08
C THR A 91 7.43 -35.08 -0.52
N ASP A 92 6.68 -34.62 -1.51
CA ASP A 92 5.67 -35.41 -2.20
C ASP A 92 6.23 -35.97 -3.51
N ALA A 93 6.50 -37.27 -3.55
CA ALA A 93 7.03 -37.99 -4.72
C ALA A 93 6.20 -37.87 -6.02
N CYS A 94 4.99 -37.32 -5.95
CA CYS A 94 4.15 -37.07 -7.11
C CYS A 94 4.10 -35.59 -7.50
N MET A 95 4.87 -34.72 -6.86
CA MET A 95 4.92 -33.29 -7.08
C MET A 95 6.36 -32.77 -7.00
N PHE A 96 6.91 -32.42 -8.16
CA PHE A 96 8.30 -31.98 -8.31
C PHE A 96 8.73 -30.73 -7.51
N ASP A 97 7.77 -30.05 -6.87
CA ASP A 97 7.88 -28.78 -6.14
C ASP A 97 6.78 -28.82 -5.06
N THR A 98 7.10 -29.38 -3.90
CA THR A 98 6.14 -29.76 -2.85
C THR A 98 5.44 -28.55 -2.24
N ASP A 99 6.15 -27.43 -2.06
CA ASP A 99 5.60 -26.21 -1.44
C ASP A 99 5.19 -25.12 -2.44
N ASN A 100 5.37 -25.36 -3.73
CA ASN A 100 4.95 -24.51 -4.85
C ASN A 100 5.55 -23.11 -4.79
N ASP A 101 6.84 -23.03 -4.56
CA ASP A 101 7.60 -21.79 -4.53
C ASP A 101 8.34 -21.51 -5.85
N GLY A 102 8.45 -22.52 -6.72
CA GLY A 102 9.08 -22.47 -8.04
C GLY A 102 10.45 -23.15 -8.11
N LEU A 103 11.00 -23.65 -7.01
CA LEU A 103 12.17 -24.52 -6.98
C LEU A 103 11.73 -25.98 -7.00
N GLU A 104 12.59 -26.84 -7.56
CA GLU A 104 12.30 -28.28 -7.60
C GLU A 104 12.86 -28.91 -6.31
N ASP A 105 12.12 -29.81 -5.65
CA ASP A 105 12.52 -30.35 -4.33
C ASP A 105 13.95 -30.94 -4.37
N GLY A 106 14.29 -31.60 -5.48
CA GLY A 106 15.63 -32.12 -5.75
C GLY A 106 16.75 -31.08 -5.76
N GLU A 107 16.51 -29.86 -6.28
CA GLU A 107 17.47 -28.75 -6.25
C GLU A 107 17.65 -28.20 -4.84
N GLU A 108 16.56 -28.12 -4.08
CA GLU A 108 16.55 -27.57 -2.73
C GLU A 108 17.26 -28.48 -1.73
N VAL A 109 17.15 -29.79 -1.92
CA VAL A 109 17.85 -30.81 -1.11
C VAL A 109 19.29 -31.02 -1.59
N ILE A 110 19.56 -30.85 -2.89
CA ILE A 110 20.87 -31.07 -3.50
C ILE A 110 21.29 -29.81 -4.27
N ALA A 111 22.25 -29.08 -3.68
CA ALA A 111 22.76 -27.83 -4.24
C ALA A 111 23.10 -27.97 -5.74
N GLY A 112 22.32 -27.31 -6.60
CA GLY A 112 22.56 -27.32 -8.03
C GLY A 112 23.09 -26.00 -8.55
N GLN A 113 22.32 -25.32 -9.40
CA GLN A 113 22.85 -24.28 -10.28
C GLN A 113 22.98 -22.91 -9.61
N ASP A 114 22.10 -22.58 -8.66
CA ASP A 114 22.19 -21.36 -7.86
C ASP A 114 23.06 -21.53 -6.59
N ASN A 115 23.33 -22.78 -6.22
CA ASN A 115 24.16 -23.19 -5.09
C ASN A 115 23.56 -22.84 -3.71
N PHE A 116 22.25 -22.64 -3.64
CA PHE A 116 21.49 -22.58 -2.39
C PHE A 116 20.95 -23.97 -2.02
N LEU A 117 20.63 -24.14 -0.75
CA LEU A 117 19.97 -25.32 -0.21
C LEU A 117 18.89 -24.76 0.69
N THR A 118 17.63 -24.92 0.31
CA THR A 118 16.44 -24.41 0.97
C THR A 118 15.62 -25.57 1.53
N HIS A 119 14.55 -25.26 2.24
CA HIS A 119 13.68 -26.26 2.82
C HIS A 119 12.56 -26.62 1.84
N ALA A 120 12.70 -27.72 1.10
CA ALA A 120 11.79 -28.21 0.05
C ALA A 120 10.32 -28.54 0.42
N ASN A 121 9.83 -28.10 1.56
CA ASN A 121 8.42 -28.20 1.97
C ASN A 121 8.05 -26.99 2.84
N ASN A 122 8.76 -25.89 2.63
CA ASN A 122 8.56 -24.60 3.22
C ASN A 122 8.99 -23.54 2.19
N SER A 123 8.01 -22.94 1.52
CA SER A 123 8.20 -22.05 0.37
C SER A 123 8.95 -20.74 0.64
N ASP A 124 9.36 -20.49 1.88
CA ASP A 124 10.02 -19.28 2.39
C ASP A 124 10.89 -19.74 3.58
N THR A 125 12.14 -20.09 3.27
CA THR A 125 13.03 -20.81 4.20
C THR A 125 13.51 -19.94 5.36
N ASP A 126 13.58 -18.62 5.17
CA ASP A 126 14.06 -17.66 6.18
C ASP A 126 12.97 -16.77 6.80
N ASP A 127 11.70 -17.03 6.45
CA ASP A 127 10.49 -16.43 7.02
C ASP A 127 10.42 -14.90 6.83
N ASP A 128 10.83 -14.40 5.67
CA ASP A 128 10.88 -12.96 5.37
C ASP A 128 9.71 -12.45 4.52
N GLY A 129 8.90 -13.36 3.97
CA GLY A 129 7.75 -13.11 3.13
C GLY A 129 8.02 -13.15 1.61
N LEU A 130 9.27 -13.35 1.19
CA LEU A 130 9.68 -13.65 -0.18
C LEU A 130 9.85 -15.16 -0.32
N LYS A 131 9.28 -15.73 -1.37
CA LYS A 131 9.45 -17.15 -1.63
C LYS A 131 10.86 -17.46 -2.13
N ASP A 132 11.46 -18.58 -1.75
CA ASP A 132 12.85 -18.89 -2.12
C ASP A 132 13.04 -18.85 -3.65
N GLY A 133 12.11 -19.45 -4.40
CA GLY A 133 12.10 -19.38 -5.87
C GLY A 133 11.99 -17.96 -6.45
N ASN A 134 11.32 -17.04 -5.76
CA ASN A 134 11.24 -15.61 -6.12
C ASN A 134 12.51 -14.84 -5.79
N GLU A 135 13.37 -15.35 -4.94
CA GLU A 135 14.64 -14.72 -4.62
C GLU A 135 15.69 -15.03 -5.67
N VAL A 136 15.77 -16.28 -6.11
CA VAL A 136 16.88 -16.77 -6.95
C VAL A 136 16.52 -16.86 -8.44
N LEU A 137 15.33 -17.38 -8.78
CA LEU A 137 15.00 -17.77 -10.15
C LEU A 137 13.95 -16.86 -10.80
N PHE A 138 12.91 -16.49 -10.05
CA PHE A 138 11.73 -15.76 -10.53
C PHE A 138 11.56 -14.38 -9.88
N VAL A 139 12.67 -13.65 -9.74
CA VAL A 139 12.71 -12.29 -9.17
C VAL A 139 11.48 -11.45 -9.58
N PRO A 140 10.63 -11.00 -8.63
CA PRO A 140 9.27 -10.48 -8.87
C PRO A 140 9.22 -9.14 -9.65
N ARG A 141 10.36 -8.47 -9.83
CA ARG A 141 10.47 -7.19 -10.53
C ARG A 141 11.69 -7.15 -11.46
N PRO A 142 11.63 -6.38 -12.57
CA PRO A 142 12.74 -6.25 -13.51
C PRO A 142 13.91 -5.48 -12.88
N PHE A 143 15.09 -5.49 -13.52
CA PHE A 143 16.25 -4.70 -13.07
C PHE A 143 16.71 -4.96 -11.62
N GLN A 144 16.21 -6.02 -11.01
CA GLN A 144 16.55 -6.47 -9.67
C GLN A 144 17.55 -7.62 -9.77
N LYS A 145 18.51 -7.66 -8.84
CA LYS A 145 19.37 -8.82 -8.66
C LYS A 145 18.74 -9.77 -7.63
N PRO A 146 19.05 -11.07 -7.69
CA PRO A 146 18.65 -12.04 -6.68
C PRO A 146 19.05 -11.62 -5.25
N THR A 147 18.22 -12.01 -4.29
CA THR A 147 18.49 -12.00 -2.84
C THR A 147 18.98 -13.38 -2.40
N ASN A 148 19.05 -13.64 -1.09
CA ASN A 148 19.54 -14.90 -0.55
C ASN A 148 18.47 -15.58 0.32
N PRO A 149 17.94 -16.75 -0.10
CA PRO A 149 16.81 -17.42 0.54
C PRO A 149 17.09 -18.08 1.90
N LEU A 150 18.18 -17.68 2.54
CA LEU A 150 18.61 -18.16 3.84
C LEU A 150 18.92 -17.00 4.79
N ILE A 151 18.69 -15.76 4.34
CA ILE A 151 18.94 -14.52 5.07
C ILE A 151 17.78 -13.57 4.77
N ASN A 152 16.89 -13.43 5.75
CA ASN A 152 15.70 -12.60 5.70
C ASN A 152 15.91 -11.07 5.51
N ASP A 153 17.15 -10.62 5.41
CA ASP A 153 17.59 -9.23 5.22
C ASP A 153 18.97 -9.31 4.53
N THR A 154 18.95 -9.46 3.22
CA THR A 154 20.14 -9.82 2.42
C THR A 154 21.17 -8.69 2.40
N ASP A 155 20.74 -7.43 2.41
CA ASP A 155 21.64 -6.26 2.39
C ASP A 155 22.01 -5.72 3.78
N ALA A 156 21.38 -6.26 4.83
CA ALA A 156 21.62 -6.00 6.25
C ALA A 156 21.33 -4.55 6.66
N ASP A 157 20.31 -3.92 6.07
CA ASP A 157 19.89 -2.56 6.40
C ASP A 157 18.73 -2.48 7.43
N GLY A 158 18.15 -3.62 7.76
CA GLY A 158 17.12 -3.79 8.78
C GLY A 158 15.69 -3.92 8.24
N MET A 159 15.52 -3.96 6.91
CA MET A 159 14.26 -4.26 6.23
C MET A 159 14.28 -5.71 5.72
N LEU A 160 13.11 -6.33 5.59
CA LEU A 160 12.99 -7.71 5.11
C LEU A 160 12.90 -7.72 3.58
N ASP A 161 13.55 -8.66 2.90
CA ASP A 161 13.59 -8.69 1.43
C ASP A 161 12.18 -8.84 0.85
N GLY A 162 11.36 -9.70 1.45
CA GLY A 162 9.94 -9.88 1.09
C GLY A 162 9.09 -8.64 1.24
N TRP A 163 9.35 -7.80 2.24
CA TRP A 163 8.65 -6.53 2.39
C TRP A 163 9.11 -5.52 1.34
N GLU A 164 10.41 -5.37 1.10
CA GLU A 164 10.95 -4.43 0.11
C GLU A 164 10.58 -4.76 -1.34
N MET A 165 10.45 -6.05 -1.65
CA MET A 165 10.13 -6.55 -2.99
C MET A 165 8.64 -6.82 -3.19
N GLN A 166 7.79 -6.36 -2.27
CA GLN A 166 6.35 -6.57 -2.38
C GLN A 166 5.79 -5.99 -3.69
N VAL A 167 5.02 -6.83 -4.37
CA VAL A 167 4.32 -6.52 -5.61
C VAL A 167 2.81 -6.60 -5.39
N LYS A 168 2.06 -5.95 -6.26
CA LYS A 168 0.59 -5.91 -6.15
C LYS A 168 0.00 -7.30 -6.34
N SER A 169 -0.70 -7.80 -5.33
CA SER A 169 -1.44 -9.07 -5.37
C SER A 169 -2.86 -8.88 -4.89
N ALA A 170 -3.83 -9.26 -5.74
CA ALA A 170 -5.23 -9.29 -5.34
C ALA A 170 -5.55 -10.50 -4.45
N GLU A 171 -4.75 -11.57 -4.54
CA GLU A 171 -4.95 -12.79 -3.74
C GLU A 171 -4.42 -12.59 -2.32
N ASP A 172 -3.28 -11.90 -2.18
CA ASP A 172 -2.62 -11.64 -0.90
C ASP A 172 -3.02 -10.28 -0.28
N ASN A 173 -3.86 -9.50 -0.97
CA ASN A 173 -4.30 -8.17 -0.55
C ASN A 173 -3.14 -7.21 -0.28
N THR A 174 -2.15 -7.20 -1.19
CA THR A 174 -0.95 -6.37 -1.08
C THR A 174 -0.92 -5.26 -2.14
N ASN A 175 -0.36 -4.12 -1.75
CA ASN A 175 0.07 -3.07 -2.67
C ASN A 175 1.55 -3.27 -3.02
N SER A 176 2.10 -2.46 -3.93
CA SER A 176 3.49 -2.64 -4.32
C SER A 176 4.39 -1.60 -3.69
N HIS A 177 5.46 -2.08 -3.06
CA HIS A 177 6.59 -1.26 -2.58
C HIS A 177 7.65 -1.07 -3.68
N SER A 178 7.43 -1.63 -4.87
CA SER A 178 8.39 -1.61 -5.97
C SER A 178 8.28 -0.32 -6.77
N LEU A 179 8.94 0.75 -6.29
CA LEU A 179 9.08 2.03 -7.00
C LEU A 179 10.44 2.14 -7.69
N TRP A 180 10.42 2.25 -9.03
CA TRP A 180 11.62 2.49 -9.83
C TRP A 180 11.90 3.98 -9.97
N VAL A 181 13.02 4.45 -9.42
CA VAL A 181 13.43 5.86 -9.48
C VAL A 181 14.45 6.06 -10.59
N ALA A 182 14.10 6.86 -11.59
CA ALA A 182 14.97 7.15 -12.74
C ALA A 182 15.29 8.65 -12.88
N ALA A 183 16.57 9.00 -12.87
CA ALA A 183 17.07 10.37 -13.07
C ALA A 183 17.27 10.76 -14.55
N SER A 184 17.04 9.82 -15.46
CA SER A 184 17.20 9.99 -16.91
C SER A 184 16.17 9.14 -17.65
N SER A 185 15.83 9.51 -18.88
CA SER A 185 14.94 8.71 -19.73
C SER A 185 15.43 7.27 -19.88
N TRP A 186 14.50 6.32 -19.84
CA TRP A 186 14.80 4.88 -19.88
C TRP A 186 13.77 4.12 -20.72
N SER A 187 14.15 2.93 -21.19
CA SER A 187 13.25 2.06 -21.97
C SER A 187 12.53 1.08 -21.06
N ARG A 188 11.20 1.03 -21.12
CA ARG A 188 10.41 0.06 -20.37
C ARG A 188 10.76 -1.39 -20.81
N PRO A 189 11.05 -2.31 -19.87
CA PRO A 189 11.40 -3.68 -20.21
C PRO A 189 10.21 -4.39 -20.88
N GLY A 190 10.51 -5.30 -21.82
CA GLY A 190 9.49 -6.06 -22.55
C GLY A 190 8.63 -5.25 -23.52
N CYS A 191 8.93 -3.97 -23.74
CA CYS A 191 8.19 -3.11 -24.67
C CYS A 191 8.86 -3.07 -26.06
N GLU A 192 8.10 -3.40 -27.11
CA GLU A 192 8.52 -3.14 -28.50
C GLU A 192 7.92 -1.82 -29.01
N ALA A 193 8.80 -0.90 -29.41
CA ALA A 193 8.40 0.41 -29.91
C ALA A 193 7.65 0.29 -31.25
N THR A 194 6.44 0.85 -31.32
CA THR A 194 5.65 0.92 -32.55
C THR A 194 5.29 2.36 -32.86
N GLN A 195 4.69 2.63 -34.02
CA GLN A 195 4.28 3.99 -34.39
C GLN A 195 3.26 4.62 -33.40
N THR A 196 2.63 3.79 -32.56
CA THR A 196 1.59 4.19 -31.61
C THR A 196 1.95 3.87 -30.16
N ASN A 197 3.09 3.24 -29.89
CA ASN A 197 3.52 2.86 -28.54
C ASN A 197 4.96 3.33 -28.32
N ASN A 198 5.13 4.32 -27.45
CA ASN A 198 6.44 4.76 -26.99
C ASN A 198 6.87 3.91 -25.79
N CYS A 199 8.03 3.28 -25.89
CA CYS A 199 8.61 2.52 -24.80
C CYS A 199 9.52 3.39 -23.92
N LEU A 200 9.83 4.62 -24.35
CA LEU A 200 10.61 5.55 -23.56
C LEU A 200 9.73 6.13 -22.45
N MET A 201 10.25 6.04 -21.24
CA MET A 201 9.74 6.67 -20.03
C MET A 201 10.60 7.90 -19.74
N GLU A 202 9.97 8.97 -19.26
CA GLU A 202 10.68 10.16 -18.81
C GLU A 202 11.31 9.91 -17.42
N PRO A 203 12.18 10.80 -16.93
CA PRO A 203 12.69 10.72 -15.56
C PRO A 203 11.56 10.89 -14.53
N GLY A 204 11.58 10.11 -13.44
CA GLY A 204 10.53 10.08 -12.42
C GLY A 204 10.52 8.77 -11.61
N GLY A 205 9.60 8.67 -10.66
CA GLY A 205 9.30 7.46 -9.89
C GLY A 205 8.12 6.69 -10.50
N TYR A 206 8.34 5.41 -10.82
CA TYR A 206 7.34 4.57 -11.48
C TYR A 206 7.09 3.29 -10.69
N VAL A 207 5.83 3.07 -10.28
CA VAL A 207 5.42 1.86 -9.57
C VAL A 207 5.37 0.67 -10.52
N TRP A 208 5.98 -0.44 -10.11
CA TRP A 208 5.89 -1.74 -10.76
C TRP A 208 4.81 -2.58 -10.10
N GLN A 209 3.80 -3.01 -10.87
CA GLN A 209 2.68 -3.75 -10.29
C GLN A 209 3.03 -5.22 -10.05
N ASN A 210 3.46 -5.93 -11.10
CA ASN A 210 3.90 -7.32 -11.16
C ASN A 210 4.14 -7.65 -12.66
N TYR A 211 4.52 -8.89 -13.00
CA TYR A 211 4.75 -9.29 -14.39
C TYR A 211 3.51 -9.22 -15.32
N LEU A 212 2.30 -9.25 -14.77
CA LEU A 212 1.05 -9.15 -15.55
C LEU A 212 0.64 -7.68 -15.79
N GLY A 213 0.80 -6.82 -14.78
CA GLY A 213 0.44 -5.40 -14.83
C GLY A 213 1.55 -4.52 -15.44
N GLY A 214 2.81 -4.89 -15.22
CA GLY A 214 3.97 -4.12 -15.64
C GLY A 214 4.15 -2.82 -14.84
N PHE A 215 4.89 -1.87 -15.41
CA PHE A 215 5.00 -0.51 -14.88
C PHE A 215 3.72 0.30 -15.11
N VAL A 216 3.30 1.04 -14.10
CA VAL A 216 2.35 2.14 -14.26
C VAL A 216 2.96 3.18 -15.18
N LEU A 217 2.21 3.63 -16.19
CA LEU A 217 2.74 4.50 -17.25
C LEU A 217 2.86 5.97 -16.83
N GLU A 218 2.02 6.37 -15.89
CA GLU A 218 2.08 7.67 -15.24
C GLU A 218 3.11 7.60 -14.11
N ALA A 219 3.93 8.63 -13.97
CA ALA A 219 4.84 8.73 -12.85
C ALA A 219 4.00 8.91 -11.58
N LYS A 220 4.28 8.13 -10.53
CA LYS A 220 3.67 8.34 -9.21
C LYS A 220 4.25 9.63 -8.60
N TYR A 221 5.56 9.83 -8.76
CA TYR A 221 6.26 11.04 -8.34
C TYR A 221 7.16 11.57 -9.44
N GLU A 222 7.14 12.87 -9.65
CA GLU A 222 8.15 13.60 -10.39
C GLU A 222 9.43 13.73 -9.56
N ILE A 223 10.58 13.91 -10.21
CA ILE A 223 11.89 13.98 -9.50
C ILE A 223 11.94 15.07 -8.42
N TRP A 224 11.20 16.15 -8.61
CA TRP A 224 11.20 17.29 -7.70
C TRP A 224 10.24 17.11 -6.50
N GLU A 225 9.36 16.10 -6.54
CA GLU A 225 8.43 15.74 -5.46
C GLU A 225 9.10 14.78 -4.47
N MET A 226 9.99 13.90 -4.95
CA MET A 226 10.71 12.93 -4.12
C MET A 226 11.85 13.56 -3.30
N ASN A 227 12.07 13.08 -2.08
CA ASN A 227 13.21 13.47 -1.24
C ASN A 227 14.45 12.62 -1.55
N LEU A 228 15.12 12.96 -2.64
CA LEU A 228 16.34 12.26 -3.10
C LEU A 228 17.63 12.71 -2.37
N SER A 229 17.51 13.34 -1.20
CA SER A 229 18.65 13.88 -0.46
C SER A 229 19.53 12.75 0.10
N GLY A 230 20.70 12.54 -0.50
CA GLY A 230 21.59 11.44 -0.13
C GLY A 230 21.29 10.13 -0.87
N PHE A 231 20.12 10.02 -1.50
CA PHE A 231 19.75 8.91 -2.37
C PHE A 231 20.54 8.98 -3.69
N SER A 232 21.61 8.20 -3.79
CA SER A 232 22.44 8.21 -5.00
C SER A 232 21.83 7.32 -6.09
N ILE A 233 21.65 7.89 -7.29
CA ILE A 233 21.10 7.18 -8.46
C ILE A 233 22.25 6.91 -9.44
N PRO A 234 22.94 5.77 -9.34
CA PRO A 234 24.06 5.45 -10.23
C PRO A 234 23.59 5.17 -11.66
N ALA A 235 24.53 5.18 -12.60
CA ALA A 235 24.28 4.61 -13.91
C ALA A 235 24.04 3.09 -13.77
N ASN A 236 22.97 2.60 -14.35
CA ASN A 236 22.53 1.23 -14.22
C ASN A 236 22.53 0.54 -15.60
N ALA A 237 23.31 -0.54 -15.70
CA ALA A 237 23.48 -1.29 -16.93
C ALA A 237 22.25 -2.15 -17.28
N LEU A 238 21.37 -2.42 -16.30
CA LEU A 238 20.16 -3.21 -16.50
C LEU A 238 19.08 -2.42 -17.26
N CYS A 239 19.13 -1.09 -17.25
CA CYS A 239 18.16 -0.21 -17.89
C CYS A 239 18.75 0.57 -19.10
N ASP A 240 19.17 -0.08 -20.17
CA ASP A 240 19.63 0.59 -21.42
C ASP A 240 20.64 1.75 -21.24
N GLY A 241 21.45 1.71 -20.17
CA GLY A 241 22.42 2.77 -19.84
C GLY A 241 21.80 4.02 -19.17
N CYS A 242 20.65 3.87 -18.53
CA CYS A 242 19.99 4.91 -17.74
C CYS A 242 20.65 5.11 -16.37
N SER A 243 20.31 6.20 -15.70
CA SER A 243 20.54 6.37 -14.27
C SER A 243 19.24 6.05 -13.52
N GLY A 244 19.18 4.88 -12.89
CA GLY A 244 18.00 4.45 -12.14
C GLY A 244 18.31 3.30 -11.16
N ARG A 245 17.55 3.25 -10.07
CA ARG A 245 17.57 2.17 -9.07
C ARG A 245 16.19 2.02 -8.43
N TRP A 246 15.94 0.88 -7.81
CA TRP A 246 14.76 0.71 -6.95
C TRP A 246 14.88 1.61 -5.71
N ALA A 247 13.73 2.10 -5.24
CA ALA A 247 13.62 2.88 -4.01
C ALA A 247 14.06 2.05 -2.80
N LEU A 248 13.61 0.79 -2.77
CA LEU A 248 13.99 -0.27 -1.83
C LEU A 248 14.73 -1.34 -2.63
N ASP A 249 15.97 -1.70 -2.29
CA ASP A 249 16.75 -2.72 -3.01
C ASP A 249 17.45 -3.68 -2.05
N PRO A 250 16.84 -4.82 -1.72
CA PRO A 250 17.39 -5.78 -0.74
C PRO A 250 18.58 -6.60 -1.29
N SER A 251 19.00 -6.38 -2.54
CA SER A 251 20.03 -7.25 -3.11
C SER A 251 21.38 -7.09 -2.43
N LEU A 252 22.15 -8.19 -2.38
CA LEU A 252 23.46 -8.18 -1.75
C LEU A 252 24.38 -7.07 -2.30
N ASP A 253 24.98 -6.30 -1.38
CA ASP A 253 25.82 -5.14 -1.66
C ASP A 253 25.11 -3.99 -2.41
N SER A 254 23.78 -3.89 -2.29
CA SER A 254 23.00 -2.71 -2.68
C SER A 254 23.38 -1.48 -1.83
N LEU A 255 22.74 -0.34 -2.11
CA LEU A 255 22.90 0.88 -1.34
C LEU A 255 21.79 0.94 -0.30
N ALA A 256 22.11 0.67 0.96
CA ALA A 256 21.19 0.76 2.11
C ALA A 256 20.19 1.91 1.97
N ASP A 257 18.91 1.60 2.12
CA ASP A 257 17.81 2.50 1.85
C ASP A 257 16.75 2.60 2.95
N ALA A 258 16.90 1.85 4.04
CA ALA A 258 16.11 1.95 5.27
C ALA A 258 15.92 3.35 5.89
N ASN A 259 16.81 4.30 5.60
CA ASN A 259 16.76 5.66 6.17
C ASN A 259 16.35 6.74 5.15
N TYR A 260 15.95 6.35 3.95
CA TYR A 260 15.35 7.29 3.01
C TYR A 260 13.84 7.37 3.24
N ASP A 261 13.28 8.40 2.64
CA ASP A 261 11.89 8.81 2.66
C ASP A 261 11.64 9.20 1.20
N VAL A 262 11.15 8.25 0.40
CA VAL A 262 11.19 8.37 -1.06
C VAL A 262 9.96 9.09 -1.61
N ASP A 263 8.82 8.88 -0.99
CA ASP A 263 7.53 9.52 -1.22
C ASP A 263 7.40 10.89 -0.52
N ASN A 264 8.36 11.28 0.34
CA ASN A 264 8.49 12.62 0.90
C ASN A 264 7.32 13.01 1.82
N ASP A 265 6.85 12.04 2.61
CA ASP A 265 5.77 12.17 3.59
C ASP A 265 6.29 12.48 5.01
N SER A 266 7.62 12.51 5.18
CA SER A 266 8.39 12.68 6.42
C SER A 266 8.52 11.45 7.33
N LEU A 267 8.10 10.27 6.85
CA LEU A 267 8.38 8.97 7.43
C LEU A 267 9.51 8.30 6.66
N MET A 268 10.39 7.59 7.36
CA MET A 268 11.49 6.86 6.69
C MET A 268 11.07 5.41 6.47
N ASN A 269 11.53 4.78 5.39
CA ASN A 269 11.19 3.41 5.01
C ASN A 269 11.21 2.41 6.20
N SER A 270 12.24 2.43 7.04
CA SER A 270 12.33 1.52 8.20
C SER A 270 11.30 1.76 9.32
N ALA A 271 10.68 2.95 9.38
CA ALA A 271 9.59 3.27 10.30
C ALA A 271 8.22 2.83 9.74
N GLU A 272 8.16 2.51 8.46
CA GLU A 272 6.95 2.07 7.74
C GLU A 272 6.77 0.55 7.80
N ALA A 273 7.83 -0.15 8.19
CA ALA A 273 7.83 -1.60 8.35
C ALA A 273 6.63 -2.11 9.20
N PRO A 274 6.16 -3.35 8.97
CA PRO A 274 4.96 -3.88 9.61
C PRO A 274 5.02 -3.93 11.15
N ASP A 275 6.22 -4.02 11.74
CA ASP A 275 6.45 -3.99 13.18
C ASP A 275 6.53 -2.57 13.78
N ARG A 276 6.28 -1.55 12.95
CA ARG A 276 6.25 -0.12 13.29
C ARG A 276 4.89 0.48 12.93
N TRP A 277 4.80 1.29 11.88
CA TRP A 277 3.57 1.95 11.44
C TRP A 277 2.84 1.19 10.32
N ASN A 278 3.45 0.15 9.74
CA ASN A 278 2.82 -0.70 8.70
C ASN A 278 2.16 0.16 7.61
N THR A 279 2.96 1.08 7.07
CA THR A 279 2.61 1.95 5.97
C THR A 279 3.33 1.48 4.71
N ASN A 280 2.97 2.08 3.58
CA ASN A 280 3.54 1.75 2.29
C ASN A 280 4.64 2.77 1.93
N PRO A 281 5.92 2.37 1.88
CA PRO A 281 7.07 3.27 1.72
C PRO A 281 7.23 3.93 0.35
N VAL A 282 6.21 3.83 -0.50
CA VAL A 282 6.18 4.48 -1.82
C VAL A 282 4.81 5.11 -2.10
N ASP A 283 4.05 5.33 -1.03
CA ASP A 283 2.70 5.90 -1.04
C ASP A 283 2.54 6.77 0.21
N ASP A 284 2.53 8.08 -0.01
CA ASP A 284 2.58 9.09 1.04
C ASP A 284 1.35 9.15 1.96
N ASP A 285 0.24 8.53 1.55
CA ASP A 285 -1.04 8.44 2.27
C ASP A 285 -1.55 6.99 2.12
N THR A 286 -1.17 6.13 3.08
CA THR A 286 -1.37 4.68 3.00
C THR A 286 -2.84 4.29 3.12
N ASP A 287 -3.61 4.99 3.96
CA ASP A 287 -4.99 4.63 4.28
C ASP A 287 -6.06 5.49 3.56
N GLU A 288 -5.61 6.39 2.69
CA GLU A 288 -6.40 7.22 1.79
C GLU A 288 -7.36 8.16 2.56
N ASP A 289 -6.86 8.80 3.62
CA ASP A 289 -7.62 9.71 4.47
C ASP A 289 -7.29 11.20 4.27
N GLU A 290 -6.43 11.50 3.30
CA GLU A 290 -5.91 12.83 2.92
C GLU A 290 -4.76 13.37 3.78
N LEU A 291 -4.28 12.63 4.79
CA LEU A 291 -3.12 12.98 5.60
C LEU A 291 -1.89 12.17 5.18
N PRO A 292 -0.69 12.78 5.18
CA PRO A 292 0.52 12.01 4.93
C PRO A 292 0.96 11.18 6.15
N ASP A 293 1.47 9.97 5.91
CA ASP A 293 1.74 9.03 7.00
C ASP A 293 2.69 9.61 8.06
N GLY A 294 3.79 10.23 7.64
CA GLY A 294 4.76 10.87 8.54
C GLY A 294 4.19 12.05 9.33
N TRP A 295 3.19 12.75 8.78
CA TRP A 295 2.49 13.85 9.47
C TRP A 295 1.64 13.29 10.62
N GLU A 296 0.91 12.22 10.36
CA GLU A 296 0.07 11.54 11.36
C GLU A 296 0.91 10.95 12.48
N VAL A 297 2.01 10.27 12.14
CA VAL A 297 2.97 9.73 13.13
C VAL A 297 3.45 10.82 14.08
N ARG A 298 3.82 11.99 13.54
CA ARG A 298 4.32 13.12 14.33
C ARG A 298 3.28 13.61 15.32
N TYR A 299 2.04 13.83 14.87
CA TYR A 299 1.00 14.38 15.74
C TYR A 299 0.38 13.34 16.67
N SER A 300 0.36 12.07 16.28
CA SER A 300 0.06 10.95 17.16
C SER A 300 1.01 10.87 18.34
N GLN A 301 2.32 11.04 18.09
CA GLN A 301 3.30 11.12 19.18
C GLN A 301 3.04 12.34 20.08
N LEU A 302 2.75 13.50 19.48
CA LEU A 302 2.53 14.75 20.22
C LEU A 302 1.28 14.69 21.11
N ALA A 303 0.20 14.08 20.63
CA ALA A 303 -1.04 13.84 21.37
C ALA A 303 -0.79 13.02 22.64
N LEU A 304 0.02 11.95 22.51
CA LEU A 304 0.43 11.08 23.61
C LEU A 304 1.33 11.81 24.63
N GLU A 305 2.29 12.60 24.16
CA GLU A 305 3.17 13.39 25.02
C GLU A 305 2.42 14.46 25.83
N ARG A 306 1.39 15.07 25.22
CA ARG A 306 0.49 16.04 25.86
C ARG A 306 -0.58 15.37 26.74
N GLY A 307 -0.79 14.06 26.60
CA GLY A 307 -1.75 13.28 27.37
C GLY A 307 -3.21 13.56 27.02
N LEU A 308 -3.48 13.92 25.75
CA LEU A 308 -4.82 14.12 25.22
C LEU A 308 -5.60 12.82 25.14
N VAL A 309 -4.89 11.73 24.83
CA VAL A 309 -5.38 10.35 24.81
C VAL A 309 -4.49 9.46 25.66
N ASP A 310 -5.02 8.31 26.08
CA ASP A 310 -4.27 7.33 26.86
C ASP A 310 -4.01 6.06 26.07
N ASN A 311 -2.88 5.40 26.34
CA ASN A 311 -2.45 4.24 25.57
C ASN A 311 -3.43 3.05 25.60
N LEU A 312 -4.40 3.02 26.54
CA LEU A 312 -5.41 1.97 26.60
C LEU A 312 -6.58 2.24 25.65
N SER A 313 -6.90 3.51 25.34
CA SER A 313 -7.95 3.84 24.38
C SER A 313 -7.52 3.47 22.97
N ILE A 314 -6.31 3.86 22.58
CA ILE A 314 -5.69 3.53 21.28
C ILE A 314 -5.56 2.01 21.10
N ALA A 315 -5.01 1.31 22.10
CA ALA A 315 -4.87 -0.15 22.02
C ALA A 315 -6.21 -0.92 21.99
N SER A 316 -7.33 -0.25 22.31
CA SER A 316 -8.66 -0.86 22.25
C SER A 316 -9.30 -0.79 20.87
N SER A 317 -8.95 0.22 20.06
CA SER A 317 -9.33 0.30 18.64
C SER A 317 -8.38 -0.51 17.76
N GLY A 318 -7.15 -0.78 18.23
CA GLY A 318 -6.13 -1.50 17.47
C GLY A 318 -5.17 -0.57 16.73
N ALA A 319 -5.42 0.73 16.79
CA ALA A 319 -4.54 1.78 16.30
C ALA A 319 -3.23 1.86 17.10
N ARG A 320 -2.23 2.50 16.52
CA ARG A 320 -0.90 2.82 17.07
C ARG A 320 -0.76 4.29 17.41
N GLY A 321 -1.70 5.11 16.97
CA GLY A 321 -1.79 6.55 17.16
C GLY A 321 -3.23 7.02 17.38
N VAL A 322 -3.41 8.34 17.50
CA VAL A 322 -4.75 8.96 17.35
C VAL A 322 -5.11 9.17 15.90
N MET A 323 -4.10 9.25 15.06
CA MET A 323 -4.12 9.25 13.61
C MET A 323 -3.07 8.20 13.22
N ASP A 324 -3.49 6.94 13.18
CA ASP A 324 -2.63 5.81 12.78
C ASP A 324 -2.69 5.71 11.26
N PRO A 325 -1.59 5.97 10.55
CA PRO A 325 -1.54 6.09 9.08
C PRO A 325 -1.89 4.82 8.29
N SER A 326 -2.22 3.74 8.99
CA SER A 326 -2.67 2.48 8.39
C SER A 326 -4.18 2.25 8.56
N MET A 327 -4.87 3.21 9.16
CA MET A 327 -6.25 3.11 9.63
C MET A 327 -6.98 4.44 9.39
N GLN A 328 -7.72 4.50 8.28
CA GLN A 328 -8.52 5.66 7.87
C GLN A 328 -9.42 6.27 8.98
N ASP A 329 -9.79 5.51 10.00
CA ASP A 329 -10.57 5.94 11.18
C ASP A 329 -9.98 5.22 12.41
N SER A 330 -9.07 5.90 13.11
CA SER A 330 -8.27 5.32 14.19
C SER A 330 -9.05 5.04 15.47
N ASP A 331 -10.11 5.80 15.73
CA ASP A 331 -10.91 5.72 16.95
C ASP A 331 -12.27 5.01 16.75
N LEU A 332 -12.62 4.72 15.50
CA LEU A 332 -13.80 3.99 15.02
C LEU A 332 -15.13 4.70 15.31
N ASP A 333 -15.14 6.04 15.29
CA ASP A 333 -16.35 6.84 15.49
C ASP A 333 -17.16 7.10 14.18
N GLY A 334 -16.56 6.79 13.03
CA GLY A 334 -17.13 6.93 11.69
C GLY A 334 -16.78 8.21 10.95
N ILE A 335 -15.88 9.03 11.49
CA ILE A 335 -15.20 10.14 10.83
C ILE A 335 -13.76 9.69 10.52
N THR A 336 -13.25 10.07 9.36
CA THR A 336 -11.87 9.72 9.00
C THR A 336 -10.89 10.64 9.71
N ASP A 337 -9.67 10.19 9.99
CA ASP A 337 -8.71 10.96 10.78
C ASP A 337 -8.45 12.35 10.14
N GLY A 338 -8.32 12.45 8.81
CA GLY A 338 -8.23 13.73 8.08
C GLY A 338 -9.43 14.69 8.22
N GLN A 339 -10.62 14.16 8.53
CA GLN A 339 -11.86 14.93 8.73
C GLN A 339 -12.17 15.22 10.21
N GLU A 340 -11.36 14.71 11.13
CA GLU A 340 -11.51 15.02 12.55
C GLU A 340 -11.05 16.44 12.88
N ASP A 341 -11.57 16.95 13.99
CA ASP A 341 -11.15 18.20 14.64
C ASP A 341 -10.98 17.92 16.16
N PRO A 342 -9.81 17.38 16.56
CA PRO A 342 -9.58 16.93 17.94
C PRO A 342 -9.53 18.07 18.96
N ASP A 343 -9.04 19.25 18.56
CA ASP A 343 -8.78 20.37 19.46
C ASP A 343 -9.89 21.44 19.46
N ARG A 344 -10.79 21.40 18.48
CA ARG A 344 -12.02 22.20 18.34
C ARG A 344 -11.73 23.68 18.30
N ASP A 345 -10.71 24.05 17.53
CA ASP A 345 -10.20 25.40 17.48
C ASP A 345 -10.86 26.28 16.39
N GLY A 346 -11.72 25.69 15.55
CA GLY A 346 -12.48 26.35 14.49
C GLY A 346 -13.37 27.52 14.93
N LEU A 347 -14.14 28.07 13.99
CA LEU A 347 -14.93 29.27 14.25
C LEU A 347 -16.15 28.97 15.14
N ASN A 348 -16.37 29.85 16.11
CA ASN A 348 -17.50 29.73 17.02
C ASN A 348 -18.85 29.82 16.29
N ARG A 349 -19.54 28.68 16.12
CA ARG A 349 -20.86 28.57 15.50
C ARG A 349 -21.90 29.52 16.05
N SER A 350 -21.95 29.69 17.37
CA SER A 350 -22.93 30.60 17.99
C SER A 350 -22.68 32.08 17.63
N GLY A 351 -21.43 32.43 17.34
CA GLY A 351 -21.03 33.72 16.80
C GLY A 351 -21.42 33.85 15.33
N LEU A 352 -21.13 32.82 14.51
CA LEU A 352 -21.49 32.78 13.09
C LEU A 352 -23.00 32.90 12.88
N VAL A 353 -23.82 32.14 13.61
CA VAL A 353 -25.28 32.21 13.50
C VAL A 353 -25.79 33.61 13.84
N LYS A 354 -25.22 34.29 14.84
CA LYS A 354 -25.58 35.68 15.15
C LYS A 354 -25.15 36.67 14.06
N LYS A 355 -24.07 36.37 13.33
CA LYS A 355 -23.54 37.19 12.25
C LYS A 355 -24.42 37.07 10.99
N TYR A 356 -24.61 35.85 10.48
CA TYR A 356 -25.29 35.60 9.20
C TYR A 356 -26.80 35.34 9.33
N CYS A 357 -27.30 35.01 10.52
CA CYS A 357 -28.72 34.80 10.79
C CYS A 357 -29.15 35.32 12.17
N PRO A 358 -29.03 36.65 12.43
CA PRO A 358 -29.40 37.25 13.72
C PRO A 358 -30.88 37.08 14.08
N GLY A 359 -31.74 36.78 13.11
CA GLY A 359 -33.15 36.43 13.28
C GLY A 359 -33.43 34.98 13.63
N TYR A 360 -32.39 34.12 13.71
CA TYR A 360 -32.55 32.72 14.09
C TYR A 360 -33.23 32.61 15.46
N ASP A 361 -34.30 31.81 15.55
CA ASP A 361 -35.15 31.66 16.73
C ASP A 361 -35.79 32.95 17.31
N ASP A 362 -35.72 34.08 16.60
CA ASP A 362 -36.38 35.33 16.98
C ASP A 362 -37.57 35.64 16.06
N PRO A 363 -38.82 35.40 16.51
CA PRO A 363 -40.00 35.69 15.69
C PRO A 363 -40.21 37.19 15.42
N THR A 364 -39.42 38.07 16.03
CA THR A 364 -39.46 39.53 15.85
C THR A 364 -38.40 40.07 14.90
N ASN A 365 -37.39 39.25 14.55
CA ASN A 365 -36.33 39.60 13.62
C ASN A 365 -36.28 38.58 12.47
N SER A 366 -36.59 39.00 11.26
CA SER A 366 -36.55 38.12 10.09
C SER A 366 -35.25 38.21 9.29
N GLN A 367 -34.20 38.87 9.81
CA GLN A 367 -32.91 38.96 9.13
C GLN A 367 -32.17 37.63 9.26
N CYS A 368 -32.21 36.85 8.20
CA CYS A 368 -31.48 35.60 8.08
C CYS A 368 -31.04 35.38 6.65
N HIS A 369 -29.74 35.52 6.41
CA HIS A 369 -29.12 35.40 5.10
C HIS A 369 -28.64 33.97 4.84
N ILE A 370 -28.10 33.31 5.87
CA ILE A 370 -27.68 31.90 5.84
C ILE A 370 -28.37 31.15 6.97
N ASN A 371 -29.43 30.40 6.66
CA ASN A 371 -30.25 29.72 7.66
C ASN A 371 -29.61 28.39 8.08
N PRO A 372 -29.25 28.18 9.36
CA PRO A 372 -28.62 26.95 9.84
C PRO A 372 -29.48 25.69 9.69
N ASP A 373 -30.80 25.80 9.50
CA ASP A 373 -31.69 24.65 9.29
C ASP A 373 -31.76 24.20 7.81
N THR A 374 -31.23 25.01 6.89
CA THR A 374 -31.20 24.66 5.47
C THR A 374 -29.97 23.81 5.16
N PRO A 375 -30.04 22.86 4.20
CA PRO A 375 -28.89 22.03 3.85
C PRO A 375 -27.60 22.83 3.58
N ASP A 376 -27.70 23.96 2.88
CA ASP A 376 -26.55 24.83 2.58
C ASP A 376 -26.04 25.55 3.84
N GLY A 377 -26.93 25.96 4.74
CA GLY A 377 -26.54 26.59 5.99
C GLY A 377 -25.93 25.62 6.99
N VAL A 378 -26.44 24.39 7.11
CA VAL A 378 -25.81 23.33 7.91
C VAL A 378 -24.36 23.16 7.48
N ARG A 379 -24.13 22.97 6.17
CA ARG A 379 -22.78 22.86 5.60
C ARG A 379 -21.92 24.10 5.88
N PHE A 380 -22.47 25.31 5.71
CA PHE A 380 -21.74 26.55 6.01
C PHE A 380 -21.27 26.63 7.47
N TYR A 381 -22.13 26.32 8.43
CA TYR A 381 -21.76 26.43 9.84
C TYR A 381 -20.89 25.26 10.30
N ASP A 382 -21.15 24.04 9.84
CA ASP A 382 -20.38 22.86 10.23
C ASP A 382 -18.96 22.93 9.63
N ASN A 383 -18.78 23.32 8.36
CA ASN A 383 -17.46 23.50 7.75
C ASN A 383 -16.63 24.62 8.37
N LEU A 384 -17.25 25.60 9.03
CA LEU A 384 -16.52 26.68 9.71
C LEU A 384 -16.28 26.36 11.17
N GLU A 385 -17.12 25.53 11.78
CA GLU A 385 -16.98 25.09 13.17
C GLU A 385 -15.91 24.02 13.31
N ASN A 386 -15.80 23.12 12.33
CA ASN A 386 -14.79 22.09 12.27
C ASN A 386 -13.63 22.56 11.40
N TYR A 387 -12.48 22.85 12.01
CA TYR A 387 -11.24 23.06 11.29
C TYR A 387 -10.50 21.72 11.31
N THR A 388 -10.52 21.00 10.19
CA THR A 388 -10.14 19.58 10.23
C THR A 388 -8.63 19.38 10.17
N ASN A 389 -8.14 18.22 10.62
CA ASN A 389 -6.74 17.81 10.52
C ASN A 389 -6.16 18.03 9.11
N PHE A 390 -6.93 17.72 8.06
CA PHE A 390 -6.52 17.99 6.68
C PHE A 390 -6.38 19.49 6.36
N GLU A 391 -7.31 20.33 6.81
CA GLU A 391 -7.20 21.78 6.64
C GLU A 391 -5.98 22.33 7.40
N GLU A 392 -5.66 21.75 8.55
CA GLU A 392 -4.46 22.08 9.32
C GLU A 392 -3.17 21.67 8.65
N PHE A 393 -3.15 20.48 8.05
CA PHE A 393 -2.04 20.03 7.22
C PHE A 393 -1.79 21.02 6.07
N GLN A 394 -2.84 21.42 5.36
CA GLN A 394 -2.73 22.35 4.23
C GLN A 394 -2.22 23.75 4.64
N ASN A 395 -2.60 24.23 5.82
CA ASN A 395 -2.22 25.55 6.32
C ASN A 395 -0.98 25.55 7.23
N GLY A 396 -0.48 24.37 7.60
CA GLY A 396 0.71 24.21 8.44
C GLY A 396 0.49 24.49 9.93
N THR A 397 -0.70 24.19 10.45
CA THR A 397 -1.08 24.35 11.87
C THR A 397 -0.99 23.00 12.64
N ASP A 398 -1.25 22.99 13.95
CA ASP A 398 -1.07 21.84 14.86
C ASP A 398 -2.43 21.26 15.31
N PRO A 399 -2.83 20.06 14.84
CA PRO A 399 -4.15 19.46 15.08
C PRO A 399 -4.43 19.00 16.49
N VAL A 400 -3.40 19.10 17.33
CA VAL A 400 -3.50 18.73 18.74
C VAL A 400 -3.22 19.92 19.63
N THR A 401 -3.12 21.14 19.08
CA THR A 401 -3.17 22.42 19.81
C THR A 401 -3.81 23.55 19.02
N ASN A 402 -4.80 24.15 19.68
CA ASN A 402 -5.61 25.24 19.17
C ASN A 402 -4.91 26.60 18.94
N ASP A 403 -3.58 26.71 19.03
CA ASP A 403 -2.81 27.97 18.94
C ASP A 403 -1.35 27.59 18.60
N THR A 404 -1.07 27.43 17.31
CA THR A 404 0.21 26.92 16.81
C THR A 404 1.37 27.88 17.07
N ASP A 405 1.14 29.19 16.93
CA ASP A 405 2.20 30.19 16.99
C ASP A 405 2.34 30.87 18.37
N GLY A 406 1.39 30.64 19.27
CA GLY A 406 1.36 31.08 20.65
C GLY A 406 1.01 32.55 20.83
N ASP A 407 0.28 33.15 19.88
CA ASP A 407 -0.11 34.56 19.92
C ASP A 407 -1.43 34.83 20.67
N GLU A 408 -2.02 33.79 21.26
CA GLU A 408 -3.32 33.77 21.95
C GLU A 408 -4.55 33.81 21.02
N TRP A 409 -4.36 33.61 19.72
CA TRP A 409 -5.43 33.37 18.76
C TRP A 409 -5.50 31.88 18.36
N ASN A 410 -6.65 31.47 17.82
CA ASN A 410 -6.83 30.08 17.42
C ASN A 410 -6.54 29.93 15.93
N ASP A 411 -5.98 28.79 15.52
CA ASP A 411 -5.52 28.54 14.17
C ASP A 411 -6.65 28.64 13.14
N GLY A 412 -7.81 28.05 13.42
CA GLY A 412 -8.99 28.13 12.54
C GLY A 412 -9.41 29.57 12.20
N PRO A 413 -9.72 30.43 13.19
CA PRO A 413 -9.94 31.87 12.98
C PRO A 413 -8.75 32.59 12.32
N GLU A 414 -7.51 32.25 12.68
CA GLU A 414 -6.31 32.87 12.11
C GLU A 414 -6.23 32.70 10.61
N VAL A 415 -6.41 31.47 10.13
CA VAL A 415 -6.42 31.13 8.71
C VAL A 415 -7.64 31.72 8.02
N TYR A 416 -8.82 31.62 8.63
CA TYR A 416 -10.06 32.10 8.02
C TYR A 416 -10.02 33.60 7.69
N TYR A 417 -9.52 34.43 8.60
CA TYR A 417 -9.54 35.90 8.48
C TYR A 417 -8.33 36.50 7.74
N GLN A 418 -7.46 35.68 7.15
CA GLN A 418 -6.41 36.17 6.26
C GLN A 418 -7.01 36.87 5.04
N ASP A 419 -6.23 37.71 4.38
CA ASP A 419 -6.62 38.50 3.20
C ASP A 419 -5.42 38.48 2.24
N HIS A 420 -5.31 37.39 1.49
CA HIS A 420 -4.12 37.05 0.70
C HIS A 420 -3.83 38.04 -0.43
N ASP A 421 -4.87 38.56 -1.07
CA ASP A 421 -4.76 39.52 -2.17
C ASP A 421 -5.04 40.98 -1.75
N GLN A 422 -5.32 41.20 -0.46
CA GLN A 422 -5.50 42.51 0.17
C GLN A 422 -6.67 43.30 -0.41
N ASP A 423 -7.74 42.58 -0.71
CA ASP A 423 -8.94 43.14 -1.29
C ASP A 423 -10.02 43.43 -0.23
N GLY A 424 -9.77 43.05 1.02
CA GLY A 424 -10.64 43.31 2.15
C GLY A 424 -11.81 42.32 2.28
N MET A 425 -11.80 41.23 1.52
CA MET A 425 -12.52 39.99 1.83
C MET A 425 -11.60 39.04 2.62
N ALA A 426 -12.19 38.10 3.36
CA ALA A 426 -11.42 37.11 4.10
C ALA A 426 -11.23 35.86 3.25
N THR A 427 -10.03 35.32 3.20
CA THR A 427 -9.64 34.12 2.44
C THR A 427 -10.55 32.93 2.74
N GLY A 428 -10.89 32.67 4.00
CA GLY A 428 -11.81 31.58 4.34
C GLY A 428 -13.25 31.81 3.85
N TRP A 429 -13.68 33.07 3.75
CA TRP A 429 -14.99 33.41 3.17
C TRP A 429 -14.99 33.23 1.65
N GLU A 430 -13.92 33.66 0.98
CA GLU A 430 -13.73 33.48 -0.45
C GLU A 430 -13.68 32.01 -0.82
N TYR A 431 -12.90 31.22 -0.08
CA TYR A 431 -12.81 29.77 -0.27
C TYR A 431 -14.17 29.08 -0.13
N HIS A 432 -14.94 29.38 0.93
CA HIS A 432 -16.27 28.80 1.12
C HIS A 432 -17.20 29.08 -0.06
N PHE A 433 -17.19 30.31 -0.58
CA PHE A 433 -18.05 30.72 -1.69
C PHE A 433 -17.42 30.49 -3.06
N GLU A 434 -16.35 29.70 -3.18
CA GLU A 434 -15.67 29.37 -4.44
C GLU A 434 -15.21 30.60 -5.24
N PHE A 435 -14.66 31.58 -4.53
CA PHE A 435 -13.93 32.74 -5.06
C PHE A 435 -12.42 32.45 -5.04
N ASP A 436 -11.62 33.20 -5.79
CA ASP A 436 -10.17 32.98 -5.89
C ASP A 436 -9.46 33.90 -4.90
N PRO A 437 -8.96 33.41 -3.75
CA PRO A 437 -8.38 34.27 -2.70
C PRO A 437 -7.10 35.01 -3.11
N TYR A 438 -6.62 34.76 -4.34
CA TYR A 438 -5.46 35.41 -4.92
C TYR A 438 -5.80 36.37 -6.07
N ASP A 439 -7.10 36.52 -6.43
CA ASP A 439 -7.58 37.44 -7.47
C ASP A 439 -8.54 38.53 -6.95
N SER A 440 -7.93 39.63 -6.51
CA SER A 440 -8.61 40.84 -6.00
C SER A 440 -9.67 41.47 -6.93
N ALA A 441 -9.79 41.00 -8.17
CA ALA A 441 -10.83 41.43 -9.09
C ALA A 441 -12.19 40.79 -8.79
N ASP A 442 -12.23 39.62 -8.15
CA ASP A 442 -13.47 38.88 -7.91
C ASP A 442 -14.40 39.57 -6.90
N ARG A 443 -13.85 40.40 -6.00
CA ARG A 443 -14.62 41.28 -5.10
C ARG A 443 -15.63 42.18 -5.80
N MET A 444 -15.36 42.50 -7.07
CA MET A 444 -16.17 43.39 -7.92
C MET A 444 -17.19 42.61 -8.76
N VAL A 445 -17.20 41.28 -8.68
CA VAL A 445 -18.14 40.42 -9.37
C VAL A 445 -19.44 40.37 -8.58
N ASP A 446 -20.57 40.43 -9.30
CA ASP A 446 -21.91 40.17 -8.80
C ASP A 446 -22.28 38.75 -9.24
N THR A 447 -22.04 37.79 -8.34
CA THR A 447 -22.03 36.37 -8.68
C THR A 447 -23.44 35.81 -8.86
N ASP A 448 -24.40 36.23 -8.04
CA ASP A 448 -25.77 35.75 -8.08
C ASP A 448 -26.72 36.63 -8.89
N GLY A 449 -26.28 37.82 -9.30
CA GLY A 449 -27.00 38.74 -10.18
C GLY A 449 -28.06 39.57 -9.47
N ASP A 450 -27.95 39.75 -8.15
CA ASP A 450 -28.87 40.57 -7.36
C ASP A 450 -28.57 42.09 -7.42
N GLY A 451 -27.44 42.46 -8.02
CA GLY A 451 -26.97 43.84 -8.18
C GLY A 451 -25.98 44.30 -7.10
N HIS A 452 -25.55 43.42 -6.20
CA HIS A 452 -24.49 43.65 -5.22
C HIS A 452 -23.24 42.85 -5.60
N VAL A 453 -22.06 43.43 -5.36
CA VAL A 453 -20.79 42.74 -5.62
C VAL A 453 -20.36 41.94 -4.39
N ASN A 454 -19.55 40.90 -4.58
CA ASN A 454 -19.06 40.00 -3.53
C ASN A 454 -18.54 40.76 -2.28
N TYR A 455 -17.74 41.82 -2.46
CA TYR A 455 -17.24 42.63 -1.33
C TYR A 455 -18.37 43.26 -0.49
N CYS A 456 -19.43 43.73 -1.15
CA CYS A 456 -20.55 44.33 -0.45
C CYS A 456 -21.37 43.31 0.32
N GLU A 457 -21.42 42.08 -0.16
CA GLU A 457 -22.08 40.98 0.50
C GLU A 457 -21.29 40.48 1.70
N TYR A 458 -19.97 40.32 1.53
CA TYR A 458 -19.04 40.02 2.62
C TYR A 458 -19.18 41.05 3.76
N LYS A 459 -19.19 42.35 3.42
CA LYS A 459 -19.33 43.44 4.39
C LYS A 459 -20.65 43.42 5.17
N TRP A 460 -21.71 42.88 4.58
CA TRP A 460 -23.05 42.88 5.15
C TRP A 460 -23.59 41.50 5.51
N ASP A 461 -22.70 40.50 5.55
CA ASP A 461 -22.98 39.13 5.97
C ASP A 461 -24.13 38.49 5.15
N THR A 462 -24.20 38.81 3.85
CA THR A 462 -25.19 38.24 2.93
C THR A 462 -24.62 37.04 2.16
N ASN A 463 -25.45 36.36 1.37
CA ASN A 463 -25.05 35.11 0.71
C ASN A 463 -24.88 35.38 -0.80
N PRO A 464 -23.63 35.44 -1.30
CA PRO A 464 -23.31 35.85 -2.67
C PRO A 464 -23.62 34.82 -3.75
N ARG A 465 -24.20 33.69 -3.35
CA ARG A 465 -24.68 32.63 -4.25
C ARG A 465 -26.20 32.56 -4.28
N ASN A 466 -26.90 33.43 -3.54
CA ASN A 466 -28.35 33.40 -3.41
C ASN A 466 -28.96 34.78 -3.72
N PRO A 467 -29.60 34.96 -4.89
CA PRO A 467 -30.10 36.27 -5.34
C PRO A 467 -31.29 36.81 -4.53
N LEU A 468 -31.73 36.08 -3.50
CA LEU A 468 -32.73 36.52 -2.53
C LEU A 468 -32.10 37.03 -1.22
N SER A 469 -30.78 36.94 -1.09
CA SER A 469 -30.00 37.30 0.09
C SER A 469 -29.12 38.52 -0.19
N PHE A 470 -29.74 39.70 -0.16
CA PHE A 470 -29.08 40.97 -0.49
C PHE A 470 -29.04 41.93 0.71
N PRO A 471 -28.10 42.89 0.71
CA PRO A 471 -28.10 43.99 1.67
C PRO A 471 -29.41 44.79 1.66
N GLY A 472 -30.01 44.96 2.84
CA GLY A 472 -31.27 45.67 3.05
C GLY A 472 -31.17 47.20 3.07
N GLN A 473 -32.32 47.86 3.28
CA GLN A 473 -32.36 49.33 3.35
C GLN A 473 -31.53 49.88 4.52
N GLY A 474 -30.47 50.62 4.18
CA GLY A 474 -29.56 51.26 5.15
C GLY A 474 -28.18 50.60 5.19
N GLN A 475 -28.01 49.42 4.59
CA GLN A 475 -26.74 48.73 4.42
C GLN A 475 -26.03 49.24 3.16
N LEU A 476 -25.52 50.47 3.24
CA LEU A 476 -24.80 51.08 2.13
C LEU A 476 -23.40 50.47 1.99
N CYS A 477 -23.04 50.08 0.78
CA CYS A 477 -21.70 49.65 0.43
C CYS A 477 -21.15 50.54 -0.69
N ASP A 478 -19.90 50.98 -0.53
CA ASP A 478 -19.11 51.56 -1.61
C ASP A 478 -18.01 50.54 -1.92
N PRO A 479 -18.10 49.81 -3.05
CA PRO A 479 -17.13 48.76 -3.36
C PRO A 479 -15.74 49.33 -3.70
N PHE A 480 -15.62 50.65 -3.90
CA PHE A 480 -14.36 51.32 -4.17
C PHE A 480 -13.75 52.01 -2.95
N ALA A 481 -14.35 51.85 -1.76
CA ALA A 481 -13.80 52.42 -0.54
C ALA A 481 -12.61 51.57 -0.06
N GLU A 482 -11.45 52.22 0.05
CA GLU A 482 -10.20 51.67 0.62
C GLU A 482 -10.35 51.28 2.10
#